data_AF-A0A2E5TP65-F1
#
_entry.id   AF-A0A2E5TP65-F1
#
_cell.length_a   1.000
_cell.length_b   1.000
_cell.length_c   1.000
_cell.angle_alpha   90.00
_cell.angle_beta   90.00
_cell.angle_gamma   90.00
#
_symmetry.space_group_name_H-M   'P 1'
#
loop_
_entity.id
_entity.type
_entity.pdbx_description
1 polymer ?
#
loop_
_entity_poly.entity_id
_entity_poly.type
_entity_poly.pdbx_seq_one_letter_code
_entity_poly.pdbx_strand_id
1 'polypeptide(L)'
;MSKNQYELIINNNNVSHENGSFFKAGAFQIKVNETLYKVDFKRIKHEVYYVIYNDDQEIVRLTHPDYVPECEFSELNRYLNNEDAQALFAALCRCQVSIKKEYLKWLEDNQSAVFSYSIFQPVFL
;
A
#
# COMPACT_ATOMS: atom_id res chain seq x y z
N MET A 1 5.38 -24.77 -6.84
CA MET A 1 4.31 -23.74 -6.99
C MET A 1 4.71 -22.55 -6.14
N SER A 2 4.49 -21.31 -6.62
CA SER A 2 4.78 -20.09 -5.85
C SER A 2 3.99 -20.11 -4.54
N LYS A 3 4.63 -19.68 -3.43
CA LYS A 3 3.96 -19.51 -2.13
C LYS A 3 3.02 -18.28 -2.12
N ASN A 4 3.22 -17.34 -3.05
CA ASN A 4 2.53 -16.06 -3.13
C ASN A 4 1.68 -15.96 -4.41
N GLN A 5 0.52 -15.31 -4.30
CA GLN A 5 -0.35 -14.92 -5.42
C GLN A 5 0.28 -13.79 -6.23
N TYR A 6 0.89 -12.83 -5.53
CA TYR A 6 1.55 -11.67 -6.11
C TYR A 6 2.73 -11.24 -5.22
N GLU A 7 3.83 -10.87 -5.86
CA GLU A 7 5.03 -10.36 -5.21
C GLU A 7 5.65 -9.27 -6.07
N LEU A 8 5.91 -8.11 -5.46
CA LEU A 8 6.52 -6.96 -6.13
C LEU A 8 7.60 -6.37 -5.24
N ILE A 9 8.76 -6.05 -5.82
CA ILE A 9 9.83 -5.32 -5.16
C ILE A 9 10.13 -4.07 -5.98
N ILE A 10 9.97 -2.92 -5.33
CA ILE A 10 10.33 -1.61 -5.84
C ILE A 10 11.61 -1.16 -5.14
N ASN A 11 12.63 -0.84 -5.92
CA ASN A 11 13.87 -0.22 -5.46
C ASN A 11 14.03 1.12 -6.15
N ASN A 12 14.01 2.20 -5.38
CA ASN A 12 14.12 3.56 -5.86
C ASN A 12 13.12 3.87 -6.99
N ASN A 13 11.83 3.62 -6.75
CA ASN A 13 10.72 3.70 -7.73
C ASN A 13 10.80 2.75 -8.93
N ASN A 14 11.85 1.93 -9.05
CA ASN A 14 12.00 0.98 -10.15
C ASN A 14 11.57 -0.43 -9.73
N VAL A 15 10.85 -1.12 -10.61
CA VAL A 15 10.51 -2.53 -10.42
C VAL A 15 11.77 -3.37 -10.57
N SER A 16 12.26 -3.94 -9.47
CA SER A 16 13.40 -4.87 -9.50
C SER A 16 12.96 -6.33 -9.54
N HIS A 17 11.76 -6.62 -9.05
CA HIS A 17 11.18 -7.96 -9.09
C HIS A 17 9.66 -7.86 -9.16
N GLU A 18 9.04 -8.66 -10.02
CA GLU A 18 7.60 -8.82 -10.08
C GLU A 18 7.28 -10.27 -10.45
N ASN A 19 6.44 -10.93 -9.65
CA ASN A 19 6.06 -12.32 -9.83
C ASN A 19 4.59 -12.55 -9.42
N GLY A 20 3.96 -13.56 -10.00
CA GLY A 20 2.52 -13.83 -9.85
C GLY A 20 1.70 -13.34 -11.04
N SER A 21 0.40 -13.66 -11.04
CA SER A 21 -0.47 -13.39 -12.19
C SER A 21 -1.06 -11.98 -12.16
N PHE A 22 -1.62 -11.58 -11.02
CA PHE A 22 -2.23 -10.26 -10.79
C PHE A 22 -2.51 -10.05 -9.30
N PHE A 23 -2.43 -8.79 -8.86
CA PHE A 23 -2.86 -8.35 -7.53
C PHE A 23 -4.39 -8.43 -7.41
N LYS A 24 -4.90 -9.05 -6.33
CA LYS A 24 -6.33 -9.19 -6.05
C LYS A 24 -6.76 -8.28 -4.90
N ALA A 25 -8.03 -7.88 -4.90
CA ALA A 25 -8.63 -7.31 -3.69
C ALA A 25 -8.65 -8.36 -2.57
N GLY A 26 -7.94 -8.09 -1.49
CA GLY A 26 -7.70 -9.05 -0.41
C GLY A 26 -6.59 -8.56 0.53
N ALA A 27 -6.30 -9.31 1.58
CA ALA A 27 -5.20 -8.99 2.49
C ALA A 27 -3.83 -9.19 1.83
N PHE A 28 -2.86 -8.38 2.23
CA PHE A 28 -1.47 -8.43 1.77
C PHE A 28 -0.55 -7.74 2.78
N GLN A 29 0.74 -7.75 2.51
CA GLN A 29 1.76 -7.13 3.35
C GLN A 29 2.59 -6.17 2.52
N ILE A 30 3.00 -5.05 3.12
CA ILE A 30 3.95 -4.10 2.55
C ILE A 30 5.16 -4.06 3.48
N LYS A 31 6.35 -4.27 2.94
CA LYS A 31 7.61 -4.06 3.66
C LYS A 31 8.23 -2.75 3.20
N VAL A 32 8.49 -1.84 4.13
CA VAL A 32 9.25 -0.61 3.90
C VAL A 32 10.48 -0.69 4.80
N ASN A 33 11.68 -0.57 4.25
CA ASN A 33 12.93 -0.80 4.98
C ASN A 33 12.93 -2.15 5.72
N GLU A 34 13.04 -2.15 7.05
CA GLU A 34 12.98 -3.35 7.90
C GLU A 34 11.57 -3.61 8.46
N THR A 35 10.66 -2.65 8.35
CA THR A 35 9.32 -2.67 8.93
C THR A 35 8.34 -3.41 8.03
N LEU A 36 7.55 -4.31 8.61
CA LEU A 36 6.51 -5.07 7.92
C LEU A 36 5.12 -4.59 8.33
N TYR A 37 4.38 -4.03 7.37
CA TYR A 37 3.03 -3.57 7.55
C TYR A 37 2.03 -4.61 7.04
N LYS A 38 1.04 -4.94 7.86
CA LYS A 38 -0.07 -5.81 7.47
C LYS A 38 -1.21 -4.95 6.92
N VAL A 39 -1.73 -5.31 5.76
CA VAL A 39 -2.90 -4.66 5.16
C VAL A 39 -4.05 -5.67 5.10
N ASP A 40 -5.01 -5.51 6.00
CA ASP A 40 -6.21 -6.34 6.02
C ASP A 40 -7.26 -5.78 5.08
N PHE A 41 -7.98 -6.67 4.41
CA PHE A 41 -9.20 -6.36 3.68
C PHE A 41 -10.41 -6.84 4.47
N LYS A 42 -11.29 -5.92 4.87
CA LYS A 42 -12.45 -6.22 5.70
C LYS A 42 -13.73 -5.78 5.02
N ARG A 43 -14.79 -6.58 5.23
CA ARG A 43 -16.15 -6.26 4.79
C ARG A 43 -17.10 -6.34 5.98
N ILE A 44 -17.77 -5.23 6.28
CA ILE A 44 -18.84 -5.18 7.28
C ILE A 44 -20.12 -4.77 6.56
N LYS A 45 -21.08 -5.70 6.48
CA LYS A 45 -22.35 -5.51 5.75
C LYS A 45 -22.09 -5.10 4.28
N HIS A 46 -22.29 -3.82 3.97
CA HIS A 46 -22.13 -3.22 2.65
C HIS A 46 -20.87 -2.36 2.53
N GLU A 47 -20.13 -2.18 3.62
CA GLU A 47 -18.90 -1.40 3.64
C GLU A 47 -17.68 -2.31 3.46
N VAL A 48 -16.75 -1.84 2.64
CA VAL A 48 -15.47 -2.49 2.37
C VAL A 48 -14.38 -1.49 2.71
N TYR A 49 -13.40 -1.93 3.49
CA TYR A 49 -12.29 -1.08 3.91
C TYR A 49 -11.01 -1.88 4.04
N TYR A 50 -9.89 -1.17 3.88
CA TYR A 50 -8.58 -1.68 4.22
C TYR A 50 -8.15 -1.14 5.59
N VAL A 51 -7.40 -1.94 6.34
CA VAL A 51 -6.78 -1.50 7.60
C VAL A 51 -5.28 -1.79 7.53
N ILE A 52 -4.46 -0.77 7.77
CA ILE A 52 -3.01 -0.92 7.83
C ILE A 52 -2.59 -1.04 9.29
N TYR A 53 -1.78 -2.05 9.60
CA TYR A 53 -1.21 -2.25 10.93
C TYR A 53 0.32 -2.25 10.89
N ASN A 54 0.92 -1.79 12.00
CA ASN A 54 2.31 -2.00 12.36
C ASN A 54 2.35 -2.69 13.73
N ASP A 55 2.97 -3.87 13.82
CA ASP A 55 3.03 -4.67 15.05
C ASP A 55 1.70 -4.74 15.83
N ASP A 56 0.63 -5.05 15.09
CA ASP A 56 -0.76 -5.18 15.55
C ASP A 56 -1.45 -3.87 16.01
N GLN A 57 -0.76 -2.72 15.95
CA GLN A 57 -1.37 -1.40 16.10
C GLN A 57 -2.00 -0.93 14.78
N GLU A 58 -3.29 -0.57 14.81
CA GLU A 58 -3.97 0.07 13.66
C GLU A 58 -3.37 1.47 13.43
N ILE A 59 -2.80 1.67 12.25
CA ILE A 59 -2.28 2.98 11.80
C ILE A 59 -3.42 3.79 11.19
N VAL A 60 -4.16 3.17 10.27
CA VAL A 60 -5.21 3.85 9.52
C VAL A 60 -6.22 2.86 8.96
N ARG A 61 -7.48 3.31 8.90
CA ARG A 61 -8.57 2.66 8.19
C ARG A 61 -8.91 3.44 6.93
N LEU A 62 -8.95 2.76 5.81
CA LEU A 62 -9.16 3.33 4.48
C LEU A 62 -10.48 2.82 3.92
N THR A 63 -11.40 3.73 3.60
CA THR A 63 -12.73 3.38 3.11
C THR A 63 -12.87 3.62 1.62
N HIS A 64 -13.77 2.87 0.98
CA HIS A 64 -14.24 3.11 -0.39
C HIS A 64 -14.79 4.55 -0.51
N PRO A 65 -14.63 5.26 -1.66
CA PRO A 65 -14.15 4.77 -2.96
C PRO A 65 -12.65 4.68 -3.15
N ASP A 66 -11.90 5.63 -2.58
CA ASP A 66 -10.54 5.89 -3.02
C ASP A 66 -9.46 5.28 -2.13
N TYR A 67 -9.83 4.80 -0.94
CA TYR A 67 -8.93 4.16 0.03
C TYR A 67 -7.71 5.04 0.36
N VAL A 68 -7.95 6.29 0.76
CA VAL A 68 -6.91 7.24 1.20
C VAL A 68 -7.32 7.95 2.50
N PRO A 69 -6.38 8.48 3.30
CA PRO A 69 -6.66 9.38 4.40
C PRO A 69 -7.15 10.74 3.91
N GLU A 70 -7.78 11.50 4.80
CA GLU A 70 -8.24 12.87 4.52
C GLU A 70 -7.08 13.89 4.65
N CYS A 71 -5.97 13.63 3.95
CA CYS A 71 -4.84 14.56 3.88
C CYS A 71 -4.17 14.51 2.49
N GLU A 72 -3.31 15.51 2.23
CA GLU A 72 -2.47 15.52 1.03
C GLU A 72 -1.36 14.46 1.11
N PHE A 73 -0.88 13.99 -0.06
CA PHE A 73 0.17 12.97 -0.11
C PHE A 73 1.46 13.44 0.58
N SER A 74 1.80 14.72 0.45
CA SER A 74 2.97 15.34 1.08
C SER A 74 2.90 15.35 2.62
N GLU A 75 1.70 15.21 3.19
CA GLU A 75 1.48 15.33 4.63
C GLU A 75 1.30 13.98 5.34
N LEU A 76 1.22 12.88 4.58
CA LEU A 76 0.94 11.53 5.07
C LEU A 76 1.77 11.14 6.29
N ASN A 77 3.09 11.36 6.23
CA ASN A 77 3.99 10.97 7.32
C ASN A 77 3.66 11.67 8.64
N ARG A 78 3.36 12.97 8.56
CA ARG A 78 2.97 13.78 9.72
C ARG A 78 1.56 13.43 10.19
N TYR A 79 0.63 13.29 9.25
CA TYR A 79 -0.78 13.04 9.55
C TYR A 79 -1.00 11.69 10.23
N LEU A 80 -0.31 10.64 9.77
CA LEU A 80 -0.39 9.30 10.35
C LEU A 80 0.64 9.04 11.46
N ASN A 81 1.47 10.04 11.79
CA ASN A 81 2.58 9.90 12.74
C ASN A 81 3.45 8.65 12.44
N ASN A 82 3.78 8.46 11.16
CA ASN A 82 4.51 7.30 10.66
C ASN A 82 5.41 7.72 9.47
N GLU A 83 6.72 7.58 9.61
CA GLU A 83 7.70 8.01 8.62
C GLU A 83 7.64 7.25 7.29
N ASP A 84 7.08 6.04 7.28
CA ASP A 84 6.94 5.21 6.09
C ASP A 84 5.61 5.43 5.36
N ALA A 85 4.73 6.32 5.86
CA ALA A 85 3.38 6.48 5.31
C ALA A 85 3.36 6.82 3.82
N GLN A 86 4.22 7.71 3.33
CA GLN A 86 4.32 8.01 1.90
C GLN A 86 4.71 6.78 1.08
N ALA A 87 5.66 5.97 1.55
CA ALA A 87 6.06 4.74 0.87
C ALA A 87 4.92 3.70 0.87
N LEU A 88 4.15 3.61 1.96
CA LEU A 88 2.96 2.77 2.05
C LEU A 88 1.91 3.18 1.01
N PHE A 89 1.59 4.47 0.90
CA PHE A 89 0.60 4.93 -0.07
C PHE A 89 1.11 4.86 -1.51
N ALA A 90 2.41 5.03 -1.75
CA ALA A 90 3.01 4.74 -3.04
C ALA A 90 2.79 3.27 -3.44
N ALA A 91 2.97 2.33 -2.49
CA ALA A 91 2.71 0.91 -2.70
C ALA A 91 1.21 0.62 -2.96
N LEU A 92 0.30 1.25 -2.22
CA LEU A 92 -1.14 1.12 -2.45
C LEU A 92 -1.57 1.64 -3.83
N CYS A 93 -1.03 2.79 -4.25
CA CYS A 93 -1.26 3.32 -5.60
C CYS A 93 -0.71 2.38 -6.68
N ARG A 94 0.48 1.80 -6.47
CA ARG A 94 1.10 0.85 -7.41
C ARG A 94 0.23 -0.41 -7.63
N CYS A 95 -0.42 -0.89 -6.58
CA CYS A 95 -1.37 -2.00 -6.64
C CYS A 95 -2.80 -1.60 -7.05
N GLN A 96 -3.03 -0.33 -7.43
CA GLN A 96 -4.36 0.22 -7.74
C GLN A 96 -5.37 0.05 -6.60
N VAL A 97 -4.90 0.01 -5.35
CA VAL A 97 -5.77 0.04 -4.16
C VAL A 97 -6.19 1.48 -3.89
N SER A 98 -5.23 2.39 -3.79
CA SER A 98 -5.50 3.82 -3.64
C SER A 98 -5.50 4.50 -5.01
N ILE A 99 -6.66 4.99 -5.44
CA ILE A 99 -6.88 5.51 -6.81
C ILE A 99 -7.19 7.00 -6.87
N LYS A 100 -7.04 7.72 -5.75
CA LYS A 100 -7.24 9.16 -5.69
C LYS A 100 -6.32 9.87 -6.69
N LYS A 101 -6.90 10.66 -7.59
CA LYS A 101 -6.18 11.31 -8.70
C LYS A 101 -5.06 12.22 -8.23
N GLU A 102 -5.28 12.94 -7.13
CA GLU A 102 -4.30 13.86 -6.56
C GLU A 102 -3.06 13.11 -6.05
N TYR A 103 -3.22 11.90 -5.51
CA TYR A 103 -2.11 11.07 -5.03
C TYR A 103 -1.28 10.56 -6.21
N LEU A 104 -1.96 10.04 -7.25
CA LEU A 104 -1.31 9.58 -8.47
C LEU A 104 -0.54 10.72 -9.16
N LYS A 105 -1.17 11.90 -9.28
CA LYS A 105 -0.55 13.09 -9.84
C LYS A 105 0.68 13.52 -9.04
N TRP A 106 0.62 13.48 -7.71
CA TRP A 106 1.76 13.83 -6.87
C TRP A 106 2.94 12.88 -7.13
N LEU A 107 2.70 11.58 -7.21
CA LEU A 107 3.74 10.58 -7.49
C LEU A 107 4.38 10.77 -8.88
N GLU A 108 3.59 11.19 -9.88
CA GLU A 108 4.08 11.50 -11.22
C GLU A 108 4.91 12.80 -11.27
N ASP A 109 4.44 13.85 -10.58
CA ASP A 109 5.06 15.19 -10.58
C ASP A 109 6.33 15.24 -9.70
N ASN A 110 6.47 14.35 -8.72
CA ASN A 110 7.56 14.37 -7.73
C ASN A 110 8.53 13.18 -7.89
N GLN A 111 9.07 12.99 -9.09
CA GLN A 111 10.01 11.88 -9.39
C GLN A 111 11.30 11.91 -8.57
N SER A 112 11.63 13.05 -7.93
CA SER A 112 12.74 13.17 -6.99
C SER A 112 12.49 12.49 -5.63
N ALA A 113 11.23 12.23 -5.27
CA ALA A 113 10.89 11.44 -4.09
C ALA A 113 11.11 9.96 -4.42
N VAL A 114 12.05 9.33 -3.72
CA VAL A 114 12.49 7.96 -4.01
C VAL A 114 11.91 7.00 -2.96
N PHE A 115 11.09 6.06 -3.39
CA PHE A 115 10.51 5.04 -2.51
C PHE A 115 11.06 3.66 -2.82
N SER A 116 11.34 2.89 -1.78
CA SER A 116 11.70 1.48 -1.86
C SER A 116 10.80 0.68 -0.92
N TYR A 117 10.12 -0.32 -1.47
CA TYR A 117 9.18 -1.16 -0.73
C TYR A 117 8.97 -2.49 -1.43
N SER A 118 8.46 -3.46 -0.70
CA SER A 118 8.04 -4.75 -1.24
C SER A 118 6.59 -5.05 -0.89
N ILE A 119 5.87 -5.69 -1.79
CA ILE A 119 4.47 -6.08 -1.62
C ILE A 119 4.40 -7.58 -1.75
N PHE A 120 3.76 -8.22 -0.76
CA PHE A 120 3.57 -9.67 -0.71
C PHE A 120 2.10 -9.99 -0.50
N GLN A 121 1.48 -10.68 -1.46
CA GLN A 121 0.11 -11.18 -1.33
C GLN A 121 0.14 -12.72 -1.31
N PRO A 122 -0.32 -13.36 -0.22
CA PRO A 122 -0.38 -14.82 -0.14
C PRO A 122 -1.41 -15.40 -1.11
N VAL A 123 -1.26 -16.67 -1.46
CA VAL A 123 -2.28 -17.40 -2.23
C VAL A 123 -3.54 -17.57 -1.38
N PHE A 124 -4.66 -17.02 -1.85
CA PHE A 124 -5.98 -17.34 -1.31
C PHE A 124 -6.40 -18.71 -1.84
N LEU A 125 -6.53 -19.70 -0.94
CA LEU A 125 -7.15 -21.00 -1.21
C LEU A 125 -8.68 -20.85 -1.32
#